data_AF-A0AAE1R549-F1
#
_entry.id   AF-A0AAE1R549-F1
#
_cell.length_a   1.000
_cell.length_b   1.000
_cell.length_c   1.000
_cell.angle_alpha   90.00
_cell.angle_beta   90.00
_cell.angle_gamma   90.00
#
_symmetry.space_group_name_H-M   'P 1'
#
loop_
_entity.id
_entity.type
_entity.pdbx_description
1 polymer ?
#
loop_
_entity_poly.entity_id
_entity_poly.type
_entity_poly.pdbx_seq_one_letter_code
_entity_poly.pdbx_strand_id
1 'polypeptide(L)'
;MTCKFQQNPGEEQWKAVKSILKYLRRTKDYLLVYGGEEKLADTGYTNASFQRDIDDYKSQSGYTFIFNGGAVSWKSSKQATTADSTTEAEYIAGSEADKNKHVPKKYHILREMVETEEIRLDYVPTDDNLADPFTKSLSLVKHNGHFENMGIRYVGDWL
;
A
#
# COMPACT_ATOMS: atom_id res chain seq x y z
N MET A 1 -4.88 12.50 5.44
CA MET A 1 -5.13 13.59 6.42
C MET A 1 -5.01 14.99 5.81
N THR A 2 -4.07 15.30 4.90
CA THR A 2 -3.94 16.65 4.31
C THR A 2 -5.05 17.00 3.32
N CYS A 3 -5.44 16.08 2.42
CA CYS A 3 -6.46 16.35 1.39
C CYS A 3 -7.88 16.59 1.95
N LYS A 4 -8.20 16.04 3.14
CA LYS A 4 -9.52 16.19 3.79
C LYS A 4 -9.79 17.63 4.23
N PHE A 5 -8.74 18.40 4.55
CA PHE A 5 -8.83 19.76 5.06
C PHE A 5 -8.23 20.79 4.08
N GLN A 6 -8.22 20.48 2.78
CA GLN A 6 -7.62 21.36 1.77
C GLN A 6 -8.23 22.77 1.74
N GLN A 7 -9.52 22.89 2.05
CA GLN A 7 -10.23 24.18 2.07
C GLN A 7 -9.90 25.05 3.29
N ASN A 8 -9.49 24.45 4.41
CA ASN A 8 -9.13 25.18 5.63
C ASN A 8 -8.10 24.39 6.47
N PRO A 9 -6.82 24.41 6.09
CA PRO A 9 -5.79 23.64 6.77
C PRO A 9 -5.35 24.32 8.08
N GLY A 10 -5.43 23.58 9.19
CA GLY A 10 -4.84 23.97 10.47
C GLY A 10 -3.32 23.77 10.52
N GLU A 11 -2.71 24.10 11.66
CA GLU A 11 -1.25 23.99 11.82
C GLU A 11 -0.71 22.57 11.61
N GLU A 12 -1.45 21.55 12.04
CA GLU A 12 -1.05 20.15 11.86
C GLU A 12 -0.99 19.75 10.39
N GLN A 13 -1.97 20.17 9.59
CA GLN A 13 -1.97 19.91 8.16
C GLN A 13 -0.81 20.64 7.47
N TRP A 14 -0.47 21.87 7.90
CA TRP A 14 0.70 22.58 7.38
C TRP A 14 2.03 21.88 7.72
N LYS A 15 2.17 21.33 8.94
CA LYS A 15 3.33 20.51 9.32
C LYS A 15 3.44 19.29 8.41
N ALA A 16 2.32 18.61 8.13
CA ALA A 16 2.29 17.47 7.22
C ALA A 16 2.69 17.85 5.78
N VAL A 17 2.17 18.96 5.23
CA VAL A 17 2.54 19.46 3.91
C VAL A 17 4.04 19.77 3.82
N LYS A 18 4.60 20.46 4.82
CA LYS A 18 6.05 20.74 4.86
C LYS A 18 6.87 19.45 4.90
N SER A 19 6.43 18.43 5.63
CA SER A 19 7.08 17.12 5.64
C SER A 19 7.04 16.44 4.27
N ILE A 20 5.92 16.50 3.56
CA ILE A 20 5.79 15.98 2.17
C ILE A 20 6.77 16.70 1.23
N LEU A 21 6.86 18.02 1.28
CA LEU A 21 7.78 18.77 0.43
C LEU A 21 9.25 18.46 0.74
N LYS A 22 9.60 18.32 2.03
CA LYS A 22 10.95 17.87 2.43
C LYS A 22 11.24 16.46 1.93
N TYR A 23 10.26 15.58 1.97
CA TYR A 23 10.36 14.23 1.46
C TYR A 23 10.66 14.22 -0.05
N LEU A 24 9.83 14.91 -0.85
CA LEU A 24 10.03 15.03 -2.30
C LEU A 24 11.42 15.60 -2.65
N ARG A 25 11.88 16.59 -1.91
CA ARG A 25 13.23 17.16 -2.10
C ARG A 25 14.33 16.15 -1.79
N ARG A 26 14.17 15.31 -0.77
CA ARG A 26 15.16 14.29 -0.36
C ARG A 26 15.17 13.09 -1.31
N THR A 27 14.04 12.77 -1.93
CA THR A 27 13.90 11.60 -2.80
C THR A 27 13.96 11.92 -4.29
N LYS A 28 14.36 13.14 -4.67
CA LYS A 28 14.40 13.59 -6.07
C LYS A 28 15.35 12.77 -6.96
N ASP A 29 16.39 12.19 -6.36
CA ASP A 29 17.44 11.42 -7.04
C ASP A 29 17.22 9.91 -6.84
N TYR A 30 15.99 9.48 -6.55
CA TYR A 30 15.60 8.08 -6.50
C TYR A 30 14.78 7.72 -7.74
N LEU A 31 15.01 6.54 -8.29
CA LEU A 31 14.30 6.01 -9.44
C LEU A 31 13.69 4.65 -9.12
N LEU A 32 12.61 4.33 -9.83
CA LEU A 32 12.05 2.99 -9.84
C LEU A 32 12.81 2.14 -10.85
N VAL A 33 13.40 1.05 -10.38
CA VAL A 33 14.21 0.13 -11.17
C VAL A 33 13.50 -1.21 -11.26
N TYR A 34 13.42 -1.74 -12.47
CA TYR A 34 12.96 -3.09 -12.77
C TYR A 34 14.17 -3.94 -13.12
N GLY A 35 14.24 -5.17 -12.62
CA GLY A 35 15.40 -6.04 -12.84
C GLY A 35 15.52 -7.21 -11.87
N GLY A 36 14.39 -7.75 -11.42
CA GLY A 36 14.32 -8.95 -10.59
C GLY A 36 14.67 -10.25 -11.35
N GLU A 37 14.57 -11.39 -10.66
CA GLU A 37 14.92 -12.73 -11.17
C GLU A 37 14.24 -13.07 -12.52
N GLU A 38 14.85 -14.00 -13.28
CA GLU A 38 14.40 -14.42 -14.63
C GLU A 38 12.93 -14.88 -14.71
N LYS A 39 12.30 -15.16 -13.57
CA LYS A 39 10.90 -15.57 -13.50
C LYS A 39 10.00 -14.36 -13.27
N LEU A 40 9.19 -14.02 -14.28
CA LEU A 40 8.10 -13.05 -14.17
C LEU A 40 7.17 -13.48 -13.02
N ALA A 41 7.24 -12.79 -11.89
CA ALA A 41 6.40 -13.02 -10.74
C ALA A 41 5.61 -11.75 -10.42
N ASP A 42 4.28 -11.86 -10.52
CA ASP A 42 3.34 -10.81 -10.19
C ASP A 42 2.89 -11.01 -8.73
N THR A 43 3.58 -10.38 -7.78
CA THR A 43 3.23 -10.51 -6.36
C THR A 43 2.40 -9.32 -5.90
N GLY A 44 1.22 -9.60 -5.36
CA GLY A 44 0.34 -8.60 -4.76
C GLY A 44 0.39 -8.66 -3.24
N TYR A 45 0.61 -7.51 -2.61
CA TYR A 45 0.52 -7.33 -1.16
C TYR A 45 -0.71 -6.50 -0.85
N THR A 46 -1.44 -6.88 0.20
CA THR A 46 -2.59 -6.13 0.70
C THR A 46 -2.51 -6.03 2.22
N ASN A 47 -3.06 -4.95 2.77
CA ASN A 47 -3.13 -4.73 4.19
C ASN A 47 -4.32 -3.82 4.54
N ALA A 48 -4.77 -3.90 5.78
CA ALA A 48 -5.72 -2.96 6.36
C ALA A 48 -5.26 -2.48 7.74
N SER A 49 -5.52 -1.22 8.05
CA SER A 49 -5.40 -0.68 9.40
C SER A 49 -6.80 -0.39 9.94
N PHE A 50 -7.24 -1.23 10.87
CA PHE A 50 -8.57 -1.19 11.47
C PHE A 50 -8.84 0.13 12.20
N GLN A 51 -10.01 0.73 11.94
CA GLN A 51 -10.53 1.94 12.61
C GLN A 51 -9.50 3.07 12.78
N ARG A 52 -8.71 3.32 11.73
CA ARG A 52 -7.61 4.30 11.77
C ARG A 52 -8.08 5.75 11.74
N ASP A 53 -9.20 6.04 11.09
CA ASP A 53 -9.78 7.39 11.05
C ASP A 53 -10.55 7.64 12.36
N ILE A 54 -10.09 8.59 13.17
CA ILE A 54 -10.72 8.92 14.45
C ILE A 54 -12.08 9.60 14.28
N ASP A 55 -12.35 10.20 13.11
CA ASP A 55 -13.57 10.97 12.89
C ASP A 55 -14.77 10.06 12.57
N ASP A 56 -14.54 8.94 11.86
CA ASP A 56 -15.62 8.04 11.43
C ASP A 56 -15.33 6.55 11.67
N TYR A 57 -14.25 6.24 12.40
CA TYR A 57 -13.80 4.88 12.72
C TYR A 57 -13.62 3.98 11.50
N LYS A 58 -13.44 4.56 10.30
CA LYS A 58 -13.20 3.75 9.10
C LYS A 58 -11.76 3.29 9.03
N SER A 59 -11.59 2.06 8.55
CA SER A 59 -10.28 1.47 8.34
C SER A 59 -9.58 2.04 7.11
N GLN A 60 -8.25 1.97 7.09
CA GLN A 60 -7.44 2.31 5.92
C GLN A 60 -7.00 1.04 5.21
N SER A 61 -7.38 0.88 3.94
CA SER A 61 -6.90 -0.18 3.07
C SER A 61 -5.71 0.28 2.24
N GLY A 62 -4.81 -0.66 1.95
CA GLY A 62 -3.70 -0.41 1.05
C GLY A 62 -3.24 -1.67 0.36
N TYR A 63 -2.73 -1.52 -0.85
CA TYR A 63 -2.14 -2.61 -1.60
C TYR A 63 -0.95 -2.12 -2.42
N THR A 64 -0.07 -3.04 -2.80
CA THR A 64 0.96 -2.83 -3.81
C THR A 64 1.18 -4.09 -4.62
N PHE A 65 1.34 -3.94 -5.93
CA PHE A 65 1.71 -5.00 -6.86
C PHE A 65 3.13 -4.78 -7.31
N ILE A 66 3.96 -5.80 -7.11
CA ILE A 66 5.36 -5.83 -7.54
C ILE A 66 5.44 -6.67 -8.81
N PHE A 67 6.11 -6.11 -9.80
CA PHE A 67 6.43 -6.75 -11.06
C PHE A 67 7.93 -6.64 -11.29
N ASN A 68 8.60 -7.78 -11.50
CA ASN A 68 10.03 -7.82 -11.80
C ASN A 68 10.90 -6.99 -10.83
N GLY A 69 10.61 -7.08 -9.53
CA GLY A 69 11.31 -6.35 -8.46
C GLY A 69 10.93 -4.88 -8.29
N GLY A 70 10.04 -4.33 -9.11
CA GLY A 70 9.57 -2.94 -9.03
C GLY A 70 8.06 -2.83 -8.80
N ALA A 71 7.63 -1.86 -7.99
CA ALA A 71 6.20 -1.59 -7.79
C ALA A 71 5.54 -1.03 -9.07
N VAL A 72 4.44 -1.62 -9.53
CA VAL A 72 3.70 -1.20 -10.75
C VAL A 72 2.34 -0.60 -10.47
N SER A 73 1.71 -0.97 -9.35
CA SER A 73 0.39 -0.47 -8.98
C SER A 73 0.26 -0.48 -7.47
N TRP A 74 -0.21 0.61 -6.90
CA TRP A 74 -0.40 0.73 -5.46
C TRP A 74 -1.60 1.61 -5.15
N LYS A 75 -2.13 1.48 -3.93
CA LYS A 75 -3.22 2.32 -3.45
C LYS A 75 -3.15 2.45 -1.94
N SER A 76 -3.52 3.62 -1.45
CA SER A 76 -3.90 3.86 -0.06
C SER A 76 -5.27 4.53 -0.07
N SER A 77 -6.26 3.93 0.58
CA SER A 77 -7.63 4.43 0.56
C SER A 77 -8.33 4.17 1.87
N LYS A 78 -9.20 5.10 2.26
CA LYS A 78 -10.14 4.86 3.35
C LYS A 78 -11.23 3.92 2.87
N GLN A 79 -11.60 2.94 3.68
CA GLN A 79 -12.69 2.02 3.36
C GLN A 79 -14.02 2.78 3.29
N ALA A 80 -14.93 2.33 2.42
CA ALA A 80 -16.25 2.96 2.28
C ALA A 80 -17.15 2.65 3.49
N THR A 81 -17.05 1.42 4.00
CA THR A 81 -17.81 0.89 5.15
C THR A 81 -16.92 0.82 6.39
N THR A 82 -17.53 0.91 7.56
CA THR A 82 -16.86 0.61 8.82
C THR A 82 -16.80 -0.91 8.97
N ALA A 83 -15.62 -1.43 9.28
CA ALA A 83 -15.45 -2.84 9.60
C ALA A 83 -15.67 -3.04 11.11
N ASP A 84 -16.20 -4.20 11.49
CA ASP A 84 -16.43 -4.57 12.88
C ASP A 84 -15.28 -5.40 13.47
N SER A 85 -14.34 -5.85 12.63
CA SER A 85 -13.11 -6.55 13.05
C SER A 85 -11.91 -6.25 12.16
N THR A 86 -10.70 -6.54 12.67
CA THR A 86 -9.46 -6.46 11.89
C THR A 86 -9.49 -7.40 10.69
N THR A 87 -10.00 -8.62 10.87
CA THR A 87 -10.13 -9.64 9.81
C THR A 87 -11.08 -9.18 8.71
N GLU A 88 -12.20 -8.55 9.05
CA GLU A 88 -13.11 -7.98 8.07
C GLU A 88 -12.45 -6.83 7.29
N ALA A 89 -11.71 -5.96 7.97
CA ALA A 89 -10.99 -4.88 7.32
C ALA A 89 -9.95 -5.42 6.31
N GLU A 90 -9.22 -6.48 6.66
CA GLU A 90 -8.28 -7.17 5.75
C GLU A 90 -9.01 -7.79 4.55
N TYR A 91 -10.17 -8.41 4.77
CA TYR A 91 -10.98 -8.99 3.70
C TYR A 91 -11.46 -7.92 2.70
N ILE A 92 -11.91 -6.77 3.20
CA ILE A 92 -12.28 -5.62 2.37
C ILE A 92 -11.05 -5.13 1.57
N ALA A 93 -9.88 -5.02 2.20
CA ALA A 93 -8.65 -4.60 1.52
C ALA A 93 -8.22 -5.57 0.41
N GLY A 94 -8.29 -6.89 0.66
CA GLY A 94 -8.03 -7.90 -0.36
C GLY A 94 -9.00 -7.79 -1.53
N SER A 95 -10.29 -7.61 -1.26
CA SER A 95 -11.31 -7.44 -2.30
C SER A 95 -11.09 -6.16 -3.11
N GLU A 96 -10.59 -5.08 -2.50
CA GLU A 96 -10.23 -3.86 -3.21
C GLU A 96 -9.00 -4.01 -4.12
N ALA A 97 -7.97 -4.74 -3.66
CA ALA A 97 -6.78 -5.01 -4.45
C ALA A 97 -7.13 -5.81 -5.72
N ASP A 98 -8.00 -6.80 -5.58
CA ASP A 98 -8.46 -7.66 -6.67
C ASP A 98 -9.31 -6.90 -7.71
N LYS A 99 -10.23 -6.02 -7.27
CA LYS A 99 -11.03 -5.18 -8.19
C LYS A 99 -10.19 -4.33 -9.14
N ASN A 100 -8.97 -3.97 -8.73
CA ASN A 100 -8.07 -3.16 -9.54
C ASN A 100 -7.18 -4.01 -10.48
N LYS A 101 -7.21 -5.35 -10.35
CA LYS A 101 -6.64 -6.33 -11.28
C LYS A 101 -7.64 -6.72 -12.39
N HIS A 102 -8.43 -5.82 -12.98
CA HIS A 102 -9.28 -6.13 -14.16
C HIS A 102 -10.20 -7.40 -14.07
N VAL A 103 -10.63 -7.86 -12.89
CA VAL A 103 -11.56 -9.02 -12.75
C VAL A 103 -12.97 -8.59 -12.25
N PRO A 104 -14.10 -9.16 -12.76
CA PRO A 104 -15.46 -8.76 -12.37
C PRO A 104 -15.85 -9.18 -10.94
N LYS A 105 -16.86 -8.51 -10.37
CA LYS A 105 -17.16 -8.36 -8.91
C LYS A 105 -18.05 -9.43 -8.24
N LYS A 106 -17.76 -9.72 -6.95
CA LYS A 106 -18.65 -10.08 -5.81
C LYS A 106 -17.84 -10.28 -4.51
N TYR A 107 -18.47 -10.07 -3.34
CA TYR A 107 -17.82 -10.18 -2.01
C TYR A 107 -17.41 -11.60 -1.59
N HIS A 108 -17.62 -12.62 -2.41
CA HIS A 108 -17.19 -14.01 -2.16
C HIS A 108 -15.97 -14.44 -3.00
N ILE A 109 -15.48 -13.52 -3.83
CA ILE A 109 -14.49 -13.81 -4.87
C ILE A 109 -13.16 -14.30 -4.33
N LEU A 110 -12.64 -13.76 -3.23
CA LEU A 110 -11.32 -14.19 -2.75
C LEU A 110 -11.29 -15.66 -2.36
N ARG A 111 -12.40 -16.20 -1.84
CA ARG A 111 -12.50 -17.63 -1.54
C ARG A 111 -12.64 -18.45 -2.82
N GLU A 112 -13.51 -18.01 -3.74
CA GLU A 112 -13.72 -18.64 -5.03
C GLU A 112 -12.43 -18.68 -5.87
N MET A 113 -11.65 -17.58 -5.93
CA MET A 113 -10.38 -17.49 -6.64
C MET A 113 -9.27 -18.36 -6.05
N VAL A 114 -9.32 -18.60 -4.75
CA VAL A 114 -8.41 -19.55 -4.09
C VAL A 114 -8.85 -20.97 -4.41
N GLU A 115 -10.15 -21.25 -4.42
CA GLU A 115 -10.72 -22.54 -4.81
C GLU A 115 -10.48 -22.86 -6.30
N THR A 116 -10.48 -21.87 -7.18
CA THR A 116 -10.17 -22.02 -8.61
C THR A 116 -8.67 -22.00 -8.93
N GLU A 117 -7.81 -21.90 -7.91
CA GLU A 117 -6.35 -21.80 -8.01
C GLU A 117 -5.84 -20.60 -8.86
N GLU A 118 -6.70 -19.61 -9.12
CA GLU A 118 -6.33 -18.38 -9.84
C GLU A 118 -5.43 -17.47 -9.00
N ILE A 119 -5.60 -17.51 -7.66
CA ILE A 119 -4.80 -16.72 -6.71
C ILE A 119 -4.38 -17.60 -5.55
N ARG A 120 -3.08 -17.54 -5.21
CA ARG A 120 -2.53 -18.10 -3.98
C ARG A 120 -2.43 -17.02 -2.91
N LEU A 121 -3.08 -17.24 -1.77
CA LEU A 121 -2.94 -16.38 -0.59
C LEU A 121 -1.88 -16.97 0.35
N ASP A 122 -0.80 -16.23 0.55
CA ASP A 122 0.23 -16.55 1.54
C ASP A 122 0.25 -15.46 2.62
N TYR A 123 0.42 -15.87 3.89
CA TYR A 123 0.62 -14.92 4.98
C TYR A 123 2.01 -14.30 4.87
N VAL A 124 2.09 -12.98 4.96
CA VAL A 124 3.34 -12.22 4.98
C VAL A 124 3.48 -11.52 6.34
N PRO A 125 4.59 -11.75 7.09
CA PRO A 125 4.86 -11.02 8.32
C PRO A 125 4.82 -9.50 8.12
N THR A 126 4.45 -8.75 9.16
CA THR A 126 4.26 -7.30 9.09
C THR A 126 5.52 -6.55 8.60
N ASP A 127 6.71 -7.01 8.98
CA ASP A 127 7.96 -6.38 8.58
C ASP A 127 8.31 -6.58 7.09
N ASP A 128 7.68 -7.57 6.45
CA ASP A 128 7.90 -7.91 5.04
C ASP A 128 6.73 -7.48 4.14
N ASN A 129 5.59 -7.06 4.72
CA ASN A 129 4.40 -6.70 3.96
C ASN A 129 4.58 -5.35 3.26
N LEU A 130 4.81 -5.36 1.95
CA LEU A 130 5.00 -4.14 1.15
C LEU A 130 3.75 -3.25 1.04
N ALA A 131 2.58 -3.70 1.52
CA ALA A 131 1.40 -2.87 1.64
C ALA A 131 1.38 -1.98 2.90
N ASP A 132 2.24 -2.23 3.90
CA ASP A 132 2.28 -1.48 5.16
C ASP A 132 2.51 0.04 5.01
N PRO A 133 3.41 0.51 4.11
CA PRO A 133 3.57 1.94 3.86
C PRO A 133 2.27 2.64 3.41
N PHE A 134 1.32 1.88 2.85
CA PHE A 134 0.06 2.41 2.33
C PHE A 134 -1.08 2.36 3.37
N THR A 135 -0.88 1.72 4.52
CA THR A 135 -1.92 1.62 5.56
C THR A 135 -1.50 2.25 6.88
N LYS A 136 -0.19 2.27 7.16
CA LYS A 136 0.39 2.70 8.43
C LYS A 136 1.44 3.79 8.22
N SER A 137 1.76 4.48 9.32
CA SER A 137 2.90 5.40 9.38
C SER A 137 4.07 4.59 9.93
N LEU A 138 5.15 4.49 9.16
CA LEU A 138 6.29 3.65 9.51
C LEU A 138 7.45 4.48 10.04
N SER A 139 8.31 3.86 10.83
CA SER A 139 9.61 4.45 11.17
C SER A 139 10.47 4.58 9.91
N LEU A 140 11.42 5.51 9.91
CA LEU A 140 12.27 5.76 8.73
C LEU A 140 13.01 4.51 8.25
N VAL A 141 13.47 3.67 9.19
CA VAL A 141 14.19 2.42 8.87
C VAL A 141 13.27 1.45 8.12
N LYS A 142 12.05 1.19 8.64
CA LYS A 142 11.09 0.31 7.98
C LYS A 142 10.64 0.87 6.63
N HIS A 143 10.38 2.18 6.59
CA HIS A 143 10.05 2.88 5.35
C HIS A 143 11.12 2.67 4.28
N ASN A 144 12.40 2.85 4.61
CA ASN A 144 13.50 2.67 3.66
C ASN A 144 13.63 1.21 3.18
N GLY A 145 13.49 0.23 4.08
CA GLY A 145 13.49 -1.18 3.70
C GLY A 145 12.37 -1.54 2.72
N HIS A 146 11.14 -1.09 2.97
CA HIS A 146 10.05 -1.30 2.01
C HIS A 146 10.26 -0.52 0.70
N PHE A 147 10.88 0.67 0.75
CA PHE A 147 11.25 1.44 -0.44
C PHE A 147 12.18 0.65 -1.36
N GLU A 148 13.21 0.06 -0.79
CA GLU A 148 14.14 -0.79 -1.52
C GLU A 148 13.45 -2.06 -2.05
N ASN A 149 12.60 -2.70 -1.25
CA ASN A 149 11.87 -3.88 -1.70
C ASN A 149 10.80 -3.58 -2.77
N MET A 150 10.40 -2.32 -2.93
CA MET A 150 9.53 -1.85 -4.02
C MET A 150 10.31 -1.44 -5.29
N GLY A 151 11.63 -1.68 -5.32
CA GLY A 151 12.47 -1.38 -6.48
C GLY A 151 12.92 0.08 -6.58
N ILE A 152 12.72 0.88 -5.53
CA ILE A 152 13.17 2.27 -5.51
C ILE A 152 14.66 2.29 -5.13
N ARG A 153 15.52 2.88 -5.99
CA ARG A 153 16.99 2.91 -5.83
C ARG A 153 17.51 4.33 -5.98
N TYR A 154 18.63 4.63 -5.33
CA TYR A 154 19.30 5.92 -5.47
C TYR A 154 20.12 5.97 -6.76
N VAL A 155 20.06 7.08 -7.49
CA VAL A 155 20.75 7.24 -8.79
C VAL A 155 22.26 7.28 -8.65
N GLY A 156 22.78 7.78 -7.52
CA GLY A 156 24.22 7.85 -7.28
C GLY A 156 24.91 6.49 -7.18
N ASP A 157 24.17 5.38 -7.07
CA ASP A 157 24.74 4.03 -7.08
C ASP A 157 25.17 3.56 -8.48
N TRP A 158 24.84 4.31 -9.54
CA TRP A 158 25.06 3.97 -10.96
C TRP A 158 26.08 4.88 -11.68
N LEU A 159 26.54 5.93 -11.01
CA LEU A 159 27.54 6.89 -11.50
C LEU A 159 28.88 6.65 -10.79
#